data_AF-A0A3B0TNX1-F1
#
_entry.id   AF-A0A3B0TNX1-F1
#
_cell.length_a   1.000
_cell.length_b   1.000
_cell.length_c   1.000
_cell.angle_alpha   90.00
_cell.angle_beta   90.00
_cell.angle_gamma   90.00
#
_symmetry.space_group_name_H-M   'P 1'
#
loop_
_entity.id
_entity.type
_entity.pdbx_description
1 polymer ?
#
loop_
_entity_poly.entity_id
_entity_poly.type
_entity_poly.pdbx_seq_one_letter_code
_entity_poly.pdbx_strand_id
1 'polypeptide(L)' 'MHRIQIISGAIGCLLFAAFVLGLAESITSGFAGFWGGLPFWIISLSVLAMVLYDYWDSCLRKKD' A
#
# COMPACT_ATOMS: atom_id res chain seq x y z
N MET A 1 -22.36 9.13 6.55
CA MET A 1 -21.13 8.41 6.93
C MET A 1 -20.35 7.82 5.74
N HIS A 2 -20.99 7.16 4.77
CA HIS A 2 -20.30 6.43 3.68
C HIS A 2 -19.27 7.25 2.87
N ARG A 3 -19.57 8.52 2.53
CA ARG A 3 -18.60 9.38 1.80
C ARG A 3 -17.34 9.70 2.60
N ILE A 4 -17.43 9.82 3.92
CA ILE A 4 -16.26 10.08 4.77
C ILE A 4 -15.33 8.86 4.76
N GLN A 5 -15.88 7.64 4.85
CA GLN A 5 -15.10 6.40 4.82
C GLN A 5 -14.34 6.23 3.50
N ILE A 6 -14.97 6.55 2.37
CA ILE A 6 -14.31 6.49 1.06
C ILE A 6 -13.13 7.47 0.99
N ILE A 7 -13.32 8.71 1.46
CA ILE A 7 -12.29 9.75 1.42
C ILE A 7 -11.16 9.45 2.41
N SER A 8 -11.49 9.12 3.67
CA SER A 8 -10.49 8.78 4.68
C SER A 8 -9.73 7.50 4.32
N GLY A 9 -10.42 6.50 3.74
CA GLY A 9 -9.81 5.29 3.24
C GLY A 9 -8.87 5.56 2.06
N ALA A 10 -9.25 6.44 1.14
CA ALA A 10 -8.39 6.83 0.00
C ALA A 10 -7.12 7.53 0.50
N ILE A 11 -7.25 8.46 1.43
CA ILE A 11 -6.12 9.21 2.00
C ILE A 11 -5.19 8.25 2.75
N GLY A 12 -5.73 7.34 3.57
CA GLY A 12 -4.95 6.33 4.27
C GLY A 12 -4.22 5.39 3.32
N CYS A 13 -4.91 4.91 2.28
CA CYS A 13 -4.36 4.04 1.25
C CYS A 13 -3.21 4.72 0.48
N LEU A 14 -3.37 5.99 0.10
CA LEU A 14 -2.34 6.77 -0.60
C LEU A 14 -1.11 7.04 0.29
N LEU A 15 -1.32 7.45 1.54
CA LEU A 15 -0.23 7.69 2.49
C LEU A 15 0.55 6.40 2.77
N PHE A 16 -0.16 5.29 2.99
CA PHE A 16 0.46 3.99 3.19
C PHE A 16 1.25 3.53 1.97
N ALA A 17 0.68 3.66 0.77
CA ALA A 17 1.36 3.32 -0.47
C ALA A 17 2.64 4.16 -0.68
N ALA A 18 2.56 5.47 -0.48
CA ALA A 18 3.71 6.36 -0.58
C ALA A 18 4.80 6.00 0.43
N PHE A 19 4.42 5.67 1.67
CA PHE A 19 5.35 5.24 2.71
C PHE A 19 6.04 3.92 2.37
N VAL A 20 5.29 2.87 2.00
CA VAL A 20 5.85 1.55 1.68
C VAL A 20 6.75 1.59 0.46
N LEU A 21 6.35 2.31 -0.59
CA LEU A 21 7.17 2.49 -1.79
C LEU A 21 8.45 3.29 -1.49
N GLY A 22 8.34 4.36 -0.69
CA GLY A 22 9.50 5.12 -0.24
C GLY A 22 10.47 4.30 0.62
N LEU A 23 9.96 3.44 1.50
CA LEU A 23 10.78 2.48 2.25
C LEU A 23 11.46 1.47 1.33
N ALA A 24 10.74 0.95 0.33
CA ALA A 24 11.28 -0.04 -0.60
C ALA A 24 12.41 0.53 -1.45
N GLU A 25 12.23 1.75 -1.94
CA GLU A 25 13.24 2.49 -2.67
C GLU A 25 14.45 2.78 -1.79
N SER A 26 14.25 3.32 -0.58
CA SER A 26 15.32 3.64 0.37
C SER A 26 16.15 2.41 0.80
N ILE A 27 15.54 1.24 1.00
CA ILE A 27 16.27 0.01 1.33
C ILE A 27 17.08 -0.50 0.14
N THR A 28 16.52 -0.40 -1.07
CA THR A 28 17.16 -0.89 -2.29
C THR A 28 18.33 0.00 -2.71
N SER A 29 18.19 1.33 -2.63
CA SER A 29 19.23 2.29 -2.96
C SER A 29 20.25 2.50 -1.84
N GLY A 30 19.83 2.39 -0.57
CA GLY A 30 20.65 2.73 0.59
C GLY A 30 21.39 1.57 1.27
N PHE A 31 20.80 0.37 1.37
CA PHE A 31 21.32 -0.69 2.25
C PHE A 31 21.70 -1.99 1.54
N ALA A 32 20.86 -2.47 0.61
CA ALA A 32 20.91 -3.88 0.19
C ALA A 32 21.31 -4.09 -1.28
N GLY A 33 21.36 -3.02 -2.08
CA GLY A 33 21.49 -3.10 -3.54
C GLY A 33 20.27 -3.76 -4.20
N PHE A 34 20.30 -3.90 -5.53
CA PHE A 34 19.16 -4.43 -6.30
C PHE A 34 18.73 -5.83 -5.83
N TRP A 35 19.69 -6.72 -5.59
CA TRP A 35 19.42 -8.11 -5.20
C TRP A 35 18.94 -8.26 -3.75
N GLY A 36 19.41 -7.42 -2.83
CA GLY A 36 18.94 -7.44 -1.44
C GLY A 36 17.61 -6.71 -1.25
N GLY A 37 17.29 -5.73 -2.10
CA GLY A 37 16.00 -5.03 -2.11
C GLY A 37 14.86 -5.85 -2.74
N LEU A 38 15.16 -6.76 -3.66
CA LEU A 38 14.18 -7.56 -4.39
C LEU A 38 13.18 -8.35 -3.51
N PRO A 39 13.60 -9.08 -2.44
CA PRO A 39 12.64 -9.73 -1.53
C PRO A 39 11.75 -8.72 -0.80
N PHE A 40 12.27 -7.54 -0.45
CA PHE A 40 11.47 -6.49 0.20
C PHE A 40 10.45 -5.88 -0.76
N TRP A 41 10.79 -5.74 -2.05
CA TRP A 41 9.86 -5.29 -3.08
C TRP A 41 8.70 -6.27 -3.30
N ILE A 42 8.97 -7.58 -3.28
CA ILE A 42 7.92 -8.61 -3.41
C ILE A 42 6.92 -8.50 -2.26
N ILE A 43 7.41 -8.37 -1.02
CA ILE A 43 6.56 -8.19 0.16
C ILE A 43 5.78 -6.88 0.07
N SER A 44 6.47 -5.78 -0.26
CA SER A 44 5.85 -4.45 -0.37
C SER A 44 4.72 -4.42 -1.39
N LEU A 45 4.92 -5.00 -2.58
CA LEU A 45 3.89 -5.11 -3.61
C LEU A 45 2.72 -5.99 -3.18
N SER A 46 3.01 -7.11 -2.49
CA SER A 46 1.96 -8.01 -1.96
C SER A 46 1.09 -7.30 -0.94
N VAL A 47 1.69 -6.55 -0.02
CA VAL A 47 0.96 -5.75 0.98
C VAL A 47 0.20 -4.60 0.32
N LEU A 48 0.77 -3.95 -0.70
CA LEU A 48 0.09 -2.90 -1.45
C LEU A 48 -1.19 -3.42 -2.13
N ALA A 49 -1.11 -4.61 -2.72
CA ALA A 49 -2.27 -5.28 -3.31
C ALA A 49 -3.34 -5.62 -2.26
N MET A 50 -2.94 -6.08 -1.07
CA MET A 50 -3.87 -6.31 0.05
C MET A 50 -4.55 -5.02 0.52
N VAL A 51 -3.81 -3.92 0.64
CA VAL A 51 -4.38 -2.64 1.08
C VAL A 51 -5.35 -2.07 0.04
N LEU A 52 -5.06 -2.22 -1.24
CA LEU A 52 -6.01 -1.85 -2.30
C LEU A 52 -7.26 -2.73 -2.28
N TYR A 53 -7.10 -4.03 -2.03
CA TYR A 53 -8.22 -4.95 -1.88
C TYR A 53 -9.08 -4.60 -0.67
N ASP A 54 -8.47 -4.33 0.49
CA ASP A 54 -9.17 -3.93 1.71
C ASP A 54 -9.92 -2.60 1.52
N TYR A 55 -9.30 -1.62 0.87
CA TYR A 55 -9.96 -0.36 0.52
C TYR A 55 -11.18 -0.60 -0.38
N TRP A 56 -11.05 -1.47 -1.38
CA TRP A 56 -12.17 -1.81 -2.26
C TRP A 56 -13.28 -2.56 -1.52
N ASP A 57 -12.95 -3.57 -0.72
CA ASP A 57 -13.93 -4.36 0.04
C ASP A 57 -14.65 -3.53 1.11
N SER A 58 -13.91 -2.72 1.86
CA SER A 58 -14.43 -1.96 2.99
C SER A 58 -15.14 -0.66 2.59
N CYS A 59 -14.67 0.04 1.55
CA CYS A 59 -15.20 1.36 1.19
C CYS A 59 -16.05 1.38 -0.09
N LEU A 60 -15.79 0.48 -1.05
CA LEU A 60 -16.43 0.52 -2.37
C LEU A 60 -17.43 -0.62 -2.61
N ARG A 61 -17.22 -1.79 -2.00
CA ARG A 61 -18.14 -2.93 -2.14
C ARG A 61 -19.43 -2.63 -1.40
N LYS A 62 -20.52 -2.44 -2.15
CA LYS A 62 -21.86 -2.41 -1.57
C LYS A 62 -22.17 -3.83 -1.06
N LYS A 63 -22.31 -3.95 0.25
CA LYS A 63 -22.85 -5.15 0.87
C LYS A 63 -24.37 -4.99 0.78
N ASP A 64 -24.96 -5.66 -0.20
CA ASP A 64 -26.42 -5.79 -0.32
C ASP A 64 -27.04 -6.35 0.96
#